data_AF-A0A177YI88-F1
#
_entry.id   AF-A0A177YI88-F1
#
_cell.length_a   1.000
_cell.length_b   1.000
_cell.length_c   1.000
_cell.angle_alpha   90.00
_cell.angle_beta   90.00
_cell.angle_gamma   90.00
#
_symmetry.space_group_name_H-M   'P 1'
#
loop_
_entity.id
_entity.type
_entity.pdbx_description
1 polymer ?
#
loop_
_entity_poly.entity_id
_entity_poly.type
_entity_poly.pdbx_seq_one_letter_code
_entity_poly.pdbx_strand_id
1 'polypeptide(L)'
;MWKKSVLVIGAAGLLTLGATGVAQAVPTGPPPYVVGMELDDAIGVLAVADYEGVVSTRVGGGDECTVLSQSPTTRPPDFENNFEGEFTILLGVRCGIEEDD
;
A
#
# COMPACT_ATOMS: atom_id res chain seq x y z
N MET A 1 2.74 -52.58 -23.42
CA MET A 1 1.79 -51.44 -23.36
C MET A 1 1.86 -50.84 -21.96
N TRP A 2 2.12 -49.54 -21.89
CA TRP A 2 2.32 -48.72 -20.68
C TRP A 2 1.05 -48.55 -19.82
N LYS A 3 1.23 -48.40 -18.50
CA LYS A 3 0.69 -47.33 -17.59
C LYS A 3 1.09 -47.68 -16.14
N LYS A 4 2.13 -47.07 -15.55
CA LYS A 4 2.17 -45.81 -14.75
C LYS A 4 1.06 -45.77 -13.67
N SER A 5 1.41 -46.10 -12.42
CA SER A 5 1.67 -45.18 -11.29
C SER A 5 0.38 -44.53 -10.77
N VAL A 6 0.08 -44.46 -9.47
CA VAL A 6 0.79 -43.66 -8.46
C VAL A 6 0.37 -44.12 -7.05
N LEU A 7 1.36 -44.25 -6.17
CA LEU A 7 1.23 -44.50 -4.73
C LEU A 7 0.85 -43.18 -4.04
N VAL A 8 -0.28 -43.16 -3.33
CA VAL A 8 -0.65 -42.07 -2.43
C VAL A 8 0.06 -42.33 -1.11
N ILE A 9 1.08 -41.53 -0.79
CA ILE A 9 1.65 -41.45 0.56
C ILE A 9 1.29 -40.06 1.09
N GLY A 10 0.32 -40.04 2.00
CA GLY A 10 0.09 -38.90 2.87
C GLY A 10 1.24 -38.78 3.86
N ALA A 11 1.78 -37.57 3.99
CA ALA A 11 2.63 -37.19 5.11
C ALA A 11 1.96 -36.02 5.82
N ALA A 12 1.28 -36.35 6.91
CA ALA A 12 1.05 -35.42 8.00
C ALA A 12 2.42 -35.11 8.63
N GLY A 13 2.76 -33.83 8.78
CA GLY A 13 4.04 -33.47 9.37
C GLY A 13 4.25 -31.97 9.52
N LEU A 14 4.19 -31.55 10.78
CA LEU A 14 4.79 -30.35 11.36
C LEU A 14 4.14 -28.99 11.10
N LEU A 15 3.42 -28.57 12.16
CA LEU A 15 3.44 -27.22 12.70
C LEU A 15 4.84 -26.61 12.65
N THR A 16 5.12 -25.81 11.63
CA THR A 16 6.04 -24.70 11.73
C THR A 16 5.19 -23.45 11.57
N LEU A 17 4.83 -22.82 12.69
CA LEU A 17 4.52 -21.39 12.71
C LEU A 17 5.82 -20.69 12.28
N GLY A 18 6.06 -20.65 10.97
CA GLY A 18 7.05 -19.80 10.38
C GLY A 18 6.71 -18.39 10.82
N ALA A 19 7.69 -17.69 11.38
CA ALA A 19 7.65 -16.25 11.44
C ALA A 19 7.19 -15.77 10.06
N THR A 20 5.95 -15.29 9.96
CA THR A 20 5.46 -14.55 8.81
C THR A 20 6.20 -13.24 8.85
N GLY A 21 7.50 -13.28 8.50
CA GLY A 21 8.21 -12.11 8.05
C GLY A 21 7.42 -11.64 6.86
N VAL A 22 6.61 -10.61 7.05
CA VAL A 22 6.14 -9.80 5.94
C VAL A 22 7.42 -9.31 5.29
N ALA A 23 7.82 -9.95 4.20
CA ALA A 23 8.83 -9.38 3.33
C ALA A 23 8.18 -8.12 2.78
N GLN A 24 8.37 -6.99 3.47
CA GLN A 24 7.95 -5.70 2.95
C GLN A 24 8.75 -5.53 1.67
N ALA A 25 8.05 -5.61 0.55
CA ALA A 25 8.67 -5.42 -0.74
C ALA A 25 9.23 -3.99 -0.75
N VAL A 26 10.51 -3.89 -1.08
CA VAL A 26 11.22 -2.62 -1.16
C VAL A 26 10.98 -2.09 -2.57
N PRO A 27 10.43 -0.87 -2.73
CA PRO A 27 10.27 -0.26 -4.04
C PRO A 27 11.59 -0.25 -4.80
N THR A 28 11.54 -0.73 -6.05
CA THR A 28 12.73 -0.88 -6.90
C THR A 28 13.05 0.38 -7.73
N GLY A 29 12.23 1.41 -7.63
CA GLY A 29 12.35 2.66 -8.38
C GLY A 29 11.62 3.81 -7.67
N PRO A 30 11.65 5.03 -8.23
CA PRO A 30 10.95 6.17 -7.64
C PRO A 30 9.43 5.93 -7.60
N PRO A 31 8.70 6.62 -6.69
CA PRO A 31 7.26 6.47 -6.61
C PRO A 31 6.57 6.93 -7.89
N PRO A 32 5.47 6.27 -8.28
CA PRO A 32 4.66 6.71 -9.40
C PRO A 32 4.07 8.11 -9.12
N TYR A 33 3.86 8.87 -10.21
CA TYR A 33 3.22 10.18 -10.12
C TYR A 33 1.70 10.01 -10.12
N VAL A 34 1.05 10.50 -9.07
CA VAL A 34 -0.37 10.29 -8.76
C VAL A 34 -1.20 11.57 -8.63
N VAL A 35 -0.58 12.74 -8.78
CA VAL A 35 -1.30 14.02 -8.75
C VAL A 35 -2.30 14.10 -9.91
N GLY A 36 -3.53 14.50 -9.60
CA GLY A 36 -4.66 14.56 -10.53
C GLY A 36 -5.48 13.28 -10.59
N MET A 37 -5.04 12.19 -9.93
CA MET A 37 -5.85 10.97 -9.81
C MET A 37 -6.84 11.07 -8.65
N GLU A 38 -7.91 10.29 -8.74
CA GLU A 38 -8.79 10.02 -7.62
C GLU A 38 -7.99 9.35 -6.48
N LEU A 39 -8.35 9.63 -5.24
CA LEU A 39 -7.59 9.18 -4.08
C LEU A 39 -7.52 7.65 -4.02
N ASP A 40 -8.63 6.95 -4.21
CA ASP A 40 -8.66 5.49 -4.15
C ASP A 40 -7.77 4.85 -5.24
N ASP A 41 -7.83 5.37 -6.46
CA ASP A 41 -6.94 4.95 -7.56
C ASP A 41 -5.47 5.25 -7.24
N ALA A 42 -5.17 6.43 -6.70
CA ALA A 42 -3.82 6.82 -6.33
C ALA A 42 -3.22 5.89 -5.27
N ILE A 43 -4.01 5.54 -4.25
CA ILE A 43 -3.61 4.56 -3.22
C ILE A 43 -3.35 3.19 -3.85
N GLY A 44 -4.22 2.74 -4.75
CA GLY A 44 -4.04 1.47 -5.46
C GLY A 44 -2.75 1.45 -6.29
N VAL A 45 -2.46 2.52 -7.03
CA VAL A 45 -1.24 2.65 -7.85
C VAL A 45 0.02 2.66 -6.99
N LEU A 46 0.00 3.36 -5.84
CA LEU A 46 1.12 3.37 -4.91
C LEU A 46 1.35 2.01 -4.27
N ALA A 47 0.28 1.34 -3.83
CA ALA A 47 0.36 0.02 -3.21
C ALA A 47 0.93 -1.05 -4.17
N VAL A 48 0.57 -1.01 -5.45
CA VAL A 48 1.14 -1.91 -6.48
C VAL A 48 2.63 -1.65 -6.69
N ALA A 49 3.11 -0.44 -6.43
CA ALA A 49 4.51 -0.06 -6.50
C ALA A 49 5.23 -0.19 -5.14
N ASP A 50 4.63 -0.87 -4.16
CA ASP A 50 5.14 -1.08 -2.79
C ASP A 50 5.34 0.22 -1.99
N TYR A 51 4.60 1.27 -2.32
CA TYR A 51 4.53 2.53 -1.57
C TYR A 51 3.23 2.64 -0.76
N GLU A 52 3.34 3.21 0.43
CA GLU A 52 2.18 3.55 1.26
C GLU A 52 1.76 5.00 0.99
N GLY A 53 0.56 5.21 0.45
CA GLY A 53 -0.02 6.55 0.32
C GLY A 53 -0.73 6.99 1.59
N VAL A 54 -0.34 8.13 2.17
CA VAL A 54 -0.95 8.67 3.38
C VAL A 54 -1.47 10.07 3.12
N VAL A 55 -2.75 10.30 3.39
CA VAL A 55 -3.33 11.64 3.29
C VAL A 55 -2.80 12.52 4.42
N SER A 56 -1.97 13.50 4.07
CA SER A 56 -1.37 14.45 5.02
C SER A 56 -2.14 15.75 5.14
N THR A 57 -2.84 16.14 4.07
CA THR A 57 -3.65 17.35 4.00
C THR A 57 -4.93 17.04 3.25
N ARG A 58 -6.07 17.40 3.81
CA ARG A 58 -7.38 17.28 3.17
C ARG A 58 -8.05 18.65 3.11
N VAL A 59 -8.54 19.02 1.94
CA VAL A 59 -9.35 20.22 1.71
C VAL A 59 -10.73 19.79 1.23
N GLY A 60 -11.81 20.25 1.87
CA GLY A 60 -13.16 19.76 1.59
C GLY A 60 -13.57 18.60 2.52
N GLY A 61 -14.82 18.18 2.40
CA GLY A 61 -15.45 17.19 3.29
C GLY A 61 -16.07 15.99 2.58
N GLY A 62 -16.35 16.09 1.27
CA GLY A 62 -17.03 15.05 0.51
C GLY A 62 -16.22 13.76 0.36
N ASP A 63 -16.89 12.69 -0.05
CA ASP A 63 -16.30 11.36 -0.18
C ASP A 63 -15.34 11.26 -1.38
N GLU A 64 -15.64 11.95 -2.47
CA GLU A 64 -14.81 11.95 -3.68
C GLU A 64 -13.63 12.91 -3.52
N CYS A 65 -12.40 12.37 -3.54
CA CYS A 65 -11.17 13.12 -3.36
C CYS A 65 -10.22 12.98 -4.56
N THR A 66 -9.58 14.08 -4.95
CA THR A 66 -8.52 14.10 -5.97
C THR A 66 -7.19 14.52 -5.34
N VAL A 67 -6.10 13.86 -5.73
CA VAL A 67 -4.76 14.22 -5.28
C VAL A 67 -4.31 15.54 -5.92
N LEU A 68 -3.93 16.51 -5.09
CA LEU A 68 -3.39 17.81 -5.50
C LEU A 68 -1.88 17.91 -5.39
N SER A 69 -1.29 17.19 -4.44
CA SER A 69 0.15 17.16 -4.24
C SER A 69 0.57 15.79 -3.73
N GLN A 70 1.78 15.39 -4.13
CA GLN A 70 2.46 14.24 -3.56
C GLN A 70 3.84 14.66 -3.09
N SER A 71 4.31 14.08 -2.00
CA SER A 71 5.66 14.29 -1.51
C SER A 71 6.20 12.98 -0.95
N PRO A 72 7.29 12.44 -1.51
CA PRO A 72 7.95 11.30 -0.90
C PRO A 72 8.58 11.74 0.41
N THR A 73 8.39 10.95 1.46
CA THR A 73 9.10 11.16 2.71
C THR A 73 10.21 10.14 2.82
N THR A 74 11.45 10.60 2.78
CA THR A 74 12.54 9.88 3.44
C THR A 74 12.49 10.30 4.90
N ARG A 75 12.30 9.35 5.81
CA ARG A 75 12.16 9.59 7.25
C ARG A 75 13.21 10.58 7.78
N PRO A 76 12.83 11.74 8.35
CA PRO A 76 13.67 12.43 9.34
C PRO A 76 13.60 11.62 10.65
N PRO A 77 14.73 11.30 11.31
CA PRO A 77 14.77 10.39 12.46
C PRO A 77 13.96 10.84 13.69
N ASP A 78 13.43 12.06 13.71
CA ASP A 78 12.89 12.70 14.90
C ASP A 78 11.34 12.77 14.96
N PHE A 79 10.62 12.15 14.02
CA PHE A 79 9.15 12.06 14.11
C PHE A 79 8.73 10.83 14.93
N GLU A 80 8.45 11.03 16.22
CA GLU A 80 7.73 10.10 17.10
C GLU A 80 6.24 10.04 16.71
N ASN A 81 5.91 9.37 15.61
CA ASN A 81 4.54 8.92 15.34
C ASN A 81 4.59 7.55 14.65
N ASN A 82 3.61 6.70 15.00
CA ASN A 82 3.44 5.29 14.62
C ASN A 82 3.23 5.02 13.11
N PHE A 83 4.02 5.63 12.22
CA PHE A 83 4.04 5.28 10.81
C PHE A 83 5.13 4.23 10.58
N GLU A 84 4.69 2.98 10.37
CA GLU A 84 5.56 1.81 10.22
C GLU A 84 6.20 1.69 8.83
N GLY A 85 5.88 2.58 7.87
CA GLY A 85 6.36 2.52 6.50
C GLY A 85 7.70 3.24 6.27
N GLU A 86 8.73 2.52 5.79
CA GLU A 86 9.96 3.10 5.23
C GLU A 86 9.73 3.81 3.87
N PHE A 87 8.59 3.51 3.21
CA PHE A 87 8.24 3.95 1.85
C PHE A 87 6.88 4.67 1.80
N THR A 88 6.77 5.80 2.50
CA THR A 88 5.53 6.58 2.57
C THR A 88 5.54 7.75 1.60
N ILE A 89 4.41 7.96 0.91
CA ILE A 89 4.11 9.12 0.08
C ILE A 89 3.00 9.92 0.74
N LEU A 90 3.30 11.16 1.12
CA LEU A 90 2.30 12.07 1.66
C LEU A 90 1.49 12.67 0.51
N LEU A 91 0.17 12.60 0.65
CA LEU A 91 -0.79 13.10 -0.32
C LEU A 91 -1.56 14.29 0.25
N GLY A 92 -1.52 15.41 -0.46
CA GLY A 92 -2.48 16.49 -0.28
C GLY A 92 -3.67 16.25 -1.20
N VAL A 93 -4.88 16.22 -0.66
CA VAL A 93 -6.10 15.92 -1.41
C VAL A 93 -7.10 17.05 -1.32
N ARG A 94 -7.88 17.22 -2.40
CA ARG A 94 -9.09 18.03 -2.40
C ARG A 94 -10.27 17.12 -2.64
N CYS A 95 -11.18 17.15 -1.69
CA CYS A 95 -12.43 16.44 -1.75
C CYS A 95 -13.57 17.36 -2.16
N GLY A 96 -14.68 16.76 -2.60
CA GLY A 96 -15.94 17.45 -2.85
C GLY A 96 -16.46 18.21 -1.62
N ILE A 97 -17.60 18.86 -1.79
CA ILE A 97 -18.35 19.45 -0.69
C ILE A 97 -19.33 18.37 -0.21
N GLU A 98 -19.40 18.13 1.10
CA GLU A 98 -20.52 17.35 1.67
C GLU A 98 -21.81 18.12 1.34
N GLU A 99 -22.67 17.52 0.52
CA GLU A 99 -24.03 18.03 0.39
C GLU A 99 -24.77 17.61 1.67
N ASP A 100 -24.90 18.53 2.62
CA ASP A 100 -25.79 18.36 3.78
C ASP A 100 -27.24 18.24 3.25
N ASP A 101 -27.74 17.00 3.13
CA ASP A 101 -29.15 16.68 2.84
C ASP A 101 -30.12 17.15 3.95
#